data_AF-A0A9D3V0X7-F1
#
_entry.id   AF-A0A9D3V0X7-F1
#
_cell.length_a   1.000
_cell.length_b   1.000
_cell.length_c   1.000
_cell.angle_alpha   90.00
_cell.angle_beta   90.00
_cell.angle_gamma   90.00
#
_symmetry.space_group_name_H-M   'P 1'
#
loop_
_entity.id
_entity.type
_entity.pdbx_description
1 polymer ?
#
loop_
_entity_poly.entity_id
_entity_poly.type
_entity_poly.pdbx_seq_one_letter_code
_entity_poly.pdbx_strand_id
1 'polypeptide(L)'
;MLTVKRLGPNVTDIELLKRANLKIGCDGDSFVRTYLEKVLNFKSYNIENVSSEHKYEGEFKSHRIAAAFLELPYGKVFLSRYCKQFTTSTPTYRFGG
;
A
#
# COMPACT_ATOMS: atom_id res chain seq x y z
N MET A 1 10.84 28.24 18.46
CA MET A 1 9.49 27.93 17.97
C MET A 1 9.58 26.68 17.14
N LEU A 2 8.91 25.59 17.54
CA LEU A 2 8.91 24.35 16.77
C LEU A 2 7.86 24.48 15.67
N THR A 3 8.31 24.60 14.43
CA THR A 3 7.45 24.65 13.25
C THR A 3 7.66 23.35 12.48
N VAL A 4 6.60 22.54 12.38
CA VAL A 4 6.61 21.27 11.67
C VAL A 4 6.03 21.44 10.27
N LYS A 5 6.69 20.83 9.28
CA LYS A 5 6.32 20.90 7.86
C LYS A 5 5.09 20.04 7.59
N ARG A 6 4.24 20.49 6.65
CA ARG A 6 3.04 19.78 6.17
C ARG A 6 3.39 18.32 5.86
N LEU A 7 2.78 17.40 6.62
CA LEU A 7 2.95 15.96 6.47
C LEU A 7 2.43 15.56 5.08
N GLY A 8 3.35 15.17 4.19
CA GLY A 8 3.02 14.23 3.10
C GLY A 8 2.54 12.90 3.71
N PRO A 9 1.98 11.97 2.92
CA PRO A 9 1.31 10.79 3.45
C PRO A 9 2.19 10.10 4.51
N ASN A 10 1.65 9.87 5.71
CA ASN A 10 2.36 9.34 6.88
C ASN A 10 3.04 7.97 6.63
N VAL A 11 2.77 7.35 5.49
CA VAL A 11 3.31 6.08 5.04
C VAL A 11 3.94 6.26 3.64
N THR A 12 5.15 6.81 3.58
CA THR A 12 5.96 6.84 2.35
C THR A 12 7.01 5.75 2.30
N ASP A 13 7.24 5.04 3.41
CA ASP A 13 8.39 4.16 3.57
C ASP A 13 7.96 2.75 3.99
N ILE A 14 8.42 1.77 3.21
CA ILE A 14 8.23 0.34 3.47
C ILE A 14 8.80 -0.05 4.83
N GLU A 15 9.92 0.56 5.24
CA GLU A 15 10.53 0.30 6.53
C GLU A 15 9.70 0.83 7.70
N LEU A 16 8.97 1.95 7.52
CA LEU A 16 8.03 2.44 8.53
C LEU A 16 6.86 1.48 8.70
N LEU A 17 6.28 0.98 7.59
CA LEU A 17 5.22 -0.03 7.63
C LEU A 17 5.63 -1.27 8.43
N LYS A 18 6.86 -1.73 8.20
CA LYS A 18 7.43 -2.90 8.89
C LYS A 18 7.70 -2.61 10.38
N ARG A 19 8.35 -1.49 10.70
CA ARG A 19 8.69 -1.11 12.09
C ARG A 19 7.45 -0.86 12.95
N ALA A 20 6.43 -0.23 12.38
CA ALA A 20 5.17 0.03 13.07
C ALA A 20 4.22 -1.19 13.05
N ASN A 21 4.63 -2.31 12.44
CA ASN A 21 3.84 -3.55 12.34
C ASN A 21 2.42 -3.27 11.79
N LEU A 22 2.34 -2.42 10.77
CA LEU A 22 1.07 -2.01 10.16
C LEU A 22 0.59 -3.07 9.17
N LYS A 23 -0.73 -3.20 9.09
CA LYS A 23 -1.39 -4.06 8.11
C LYS A 23 -1.38 -3.41 6.73
N ILE A 24 -1.10 -4.19 5.71
CA ILE A 24 -1.04 -3.76 4.31
C ILE A 24 -1.93 -4.66 3.46
N GLY A 25 -2.54 -4.09 2.41
CA GLY A 25 -3.42 -4.83 1.50
C GLY A 25 -2.71 -5.18 0.20
N CYS A 26 -2.96 -6.38 -0.32
CA CYS A 26 -2.68 -6.73 -1.71
C CYS A 26 -3.73 -7.72 -2.21
N ASP A 27 -3.76 -7.94 -3.52
CA ASP A 27 -4.47 -9.08 -4.08
C ASP A 27 -3.77 -10.36 -3.64
N GLY A 28 -4.53 -11.26 -2.99
CA GLY A 28 -4.00 -12.49 -2.39
C GLY A 28 -3.50 -13.50 -3.41
N ASP A 29 -4.05 -13.51 -4.61
CA ASP A 29 -3.67 -14.44 -5.68
C ASP A 29 -2.60 -13.84 -6.62
N SER A 30 -2.17 -12.60 -6.37
CA SER A 30 -1.12 -11.91 -7.13
C SER A 30 0.29 -12.31 -6.64
N PHE A 31 1.25 -12.30 -7.57
CA PHE A 31 2.68 -12.44 -7.24
C PHE A 31 3.16 -11.38 -6.23
N VAL A 32 2.46 -10.25 -6.14
CA VAL A 32 2.70 -9.18 -5.17
C VAL A 32 2.74 -9.72 -3.74
N ARG A 33 1.85 -10.66 -3.39
CA ARG A 33 1.85 -11.27 -2.05
C ARG A 33 3.17 -11.98 -1.77
N THR A 34 3.61 -12.83 -2.68
CA THR A 34 4.89 -13.56 -2.56
C THR A 34 6.07 -12.60 -2.50
N TYR A 35 6.06 -11.53 -3.29
CA TYR A 35 7.10 -10.51 -3.27
C TYR A 35 7.17 -9.79 -1.92
N LEU A 36 6.02 -9.41 -1.35
CA LEU A 36 5.93 -8.78 -0.03
C LEU A 36 6.50 -9.69 1.06
N GLU A 37 6.15 -10.97 1.05
CA GLU A 37 6.60 -11.94 2.06
C GLU A 37 8.07 -12.30 1.91
N LYS A 38 8.51 -12.64 0.68
CA LYS A 38 9.82 -13.28 0.45
C LYS A 38 10.94 -12.30 0.12
N VAL A 39 10.62 -11.14 -0.47
CA VAL A 39 11.63 -10.16 -0.88
C VAL A 39 11.64 -8.98 0.07
N LEU A 40 10.48 -8.40 0.36
CA LEU A 40 10.38 -7.25 1.28
C LEU A 40 10.31 -7.66 2.75
N ASN A 41 10.19 -8.96 3.03
CA ASN A 41 10.18 -9.55 4.37
C ASN A 41 9.05 -8.98 5.26
N PHE A 42 7.88 -8.74 4.68
CA PHE A 42 6.68 -8.51 5.47
C PHE A 42 6.24 -9.81 6.16
N LYS A 43 5.76 -9.68 7.39
CA LYS A 43 5.18 -10.79 8.13
C LYS A 43 3.83 -11.13 7.50
N SER A 44 3.57 -12.40 7.21
CA SER A 44 2.35 -12.82 6.49
C SER A 44 1.05 -12.37 7.19
N TYR A 45 1.02 -12.32 8.53
CA TYR A 45 -0.14 -11.85 9.28
C TYR A 45 -0.41 -10.34 9.18
N ASN A 46 0.53 -9.55 8.64
CA ASN A 46 0.33 -8.14 8.32
C ASN A 46 -0.13 -7.93 6.87
N ILE A 47 -0.26 -8.99 6.07
CA ILE A 47 -0.68 -8.91 4.67
C ILE A 47 -2.13 -9.35 4.56
N GLU A 48 -3.01 -8.38 4.43
CA GLU A 48 -4.44 -8.58 4.25
C GLU A 48 -4.76 -8.87 2.78
N ASN A 49 -5.53 -9.93 2.55
CA ASN A 49 -6.03 -10.24 1.21
C ASN A 49 -7.21 -9.32 0.88
N VAL A 50 -7.03 -8.46 -0.13
CA VAL A 50 -8.09 -7.62 -0.66
C VAL A 50 -8.57 -8.21 -1.98
N SER A 51 -9.64 -9.00 -1.89
CA SER A 51 -10.12 -9.86 -2.98
C SER A 51 -10.70 -9.15 -4.21
N SER A 52 -10.70 -7.82 -4.26
CA SER A 52 -11.20 -7.04 -5.39
C SER A 52 -10.68 -5.61 -5.32
N GLU A 53 -10.42 -5.02 -6.49
CA GLU A 53 -10.04 -3.63 -6.67
C GLU A 53 -11.03 -2.63 -6.06
N HIS A 54 -12.32 -3.00 -5.96
CA HIS A 54 -13.37 -2.15 -5.43
C HIS A 54 -13.38 -2.08 -3.89
N LYS A 55 -12.71 -3.02 -3.22
CA LYS A 55 -12.70 -3.09 -1.75
C LYS A 55 -11.63 -2.19 -1.11
N TYR A 56 -10.57 -1.84 -1.83
CA TYR A 56 -9.44 -1.10 -1.27
C TYR A 56 -9.86 0.19 -0.55
N GLU A 57 -10.75 0.99 -1.16
CA GLU A 57 -11.22 2.23 -0.52
C GLU A 57 -11.88 1.96 0.85
N GLY A 58 -12.69 0.90 0.94
CA GLY A 58 -13.34 0.48 2.18
C GLY A 58 -12.35 -0.05 3.23
N GLU A 59 -11.34 -0.80 2.80
CA GLU A 59 -10.27 -1.31 3.68
C GLU A 59 -9.41 -0.16 4.24
N PHE A 60 -9.14 0.87 3.44
CA PHE A 60 -8.49 2.09 3.92
C PHE A 60 -9.38 2.86 4.91
N LYS A 61 -10.67 3.07 4.59
CA LYS A 61 -11.62 3.81 5.45
C LYS A 61 -11.87 3.11 6.78
N SER A 62 -11.87 1.79 6.79
CA SER A 62 -12.03 0.97 8.01
C SER A 62 -10.73 0.82 8.81
N HIS A 63 -9.62 1.42 8.36
CA HIS A 63 -8.30 1.30 8.98
C HIS A 63 -7.80 -0.14 9.09
N ARG A 64 -8.34 -1.06 8.27
CA ARG A 64 -7.87 -2.44 8.18
C ARG A 64 -6.50 -2.53 7.53
N ILE A 65 -6.22 -1.63 6.58
CA ILE A 65 -4.92 -1.50 5.93
C ILE A 65 -4.43 -0.04 6.02
N ALA A 66 -3.13 0.12 6.21
CA ALA A 66 -2.46 1.41 6.19
C ALA A 66 -1.89 1.77 4.81
N ALA A 67 -1.63 0.76 3.98
CA ALA A 67 -1.13 0.89 2.61
C ALA A 67 -1.64 -0.26 1.74
N ALA A 68 -1.66 -0.04 0.43
CA ALA A 68 -1.96 -1.06 -0.56
C ALA A 68 -0.81 -1.20 -1.55
N PHE A 69 -0.44 -2.44 -1.87
CA PHE A 69 0.51 -2.76 -2.92
C PHE A 69 -0.26 -3.25 -4.15
N LEU A 70 -0.24 -2.44 -5.20
CA LEU A 70 -0.97 -2.67 -6.45
C LEU A 70 0.03 -2.72 -7.60
N GLU A 71 -0.18 -3.60 -8.58
CA GLU A 71 0.60 -3.56 -9.81
C GLU A 71 0.31 -2.24 -10.56
N LEU A 72 1.29 -1.77 -11.34
CA LEU A 72 1.24 -0.46 -11.99
C LEU A 72 -0.06 -0.15 -12.75
N PRO A 73 -0.62 -1.04 -13.61
CA PRO A 73 -1.87 -0.74 -14.30
C PRO A 73 -3.04 -0.54 -13.32
N TYR A 74 -3.16 -1.40 -12.30
CA TYR A 74 -4.23 -1.30 -11.30
C TYR A 74 -4.06 -0.08 -10.39
N GLY A 75 -2.83 0.22 -9.96
CA GLY A 75 -2.51 1.40 -9.18
C GLY A 75 -2.87 2.69 -9.90
N LYS A 76 -2.58 2.79 -11.21
CA LYS A 76 -2.98 3.94 -12.04
C LYS A 76 -4.49 4.11 -12.10
N VAL A 77 -5.24 3.02 -12.32
CA VAL A 77 -6.71 3.06 -12.36
C VAL A 77 -7.29 3.46 -11.01
N PHE A 78 -6.78 2.90 -9.91
CA PHE A 78 -7.20 3.23 -8.56
C PHE A 78 -6.97 4.71 -8.24
N LEU A 79 -5.77 5.23 -8.52
CA LEU A 79 -5.45 6.65 -8.30
C LEU A 79 -6.26 7.57 -9.22
N SER A 80 -6.57 7.17 -10.45
CA SER A 80 -7.44 7.96 -11.33
C SER A 80 -8.86 8.10 -10.76
N ARG A 81 -9.40 7.04 -10.15
CA ARG A 81 -10.73 7.05 -9.52
C ARG A 81 -10.75 7.82 -8.20
N TYR A 82 -9.68 7.75 -7.43
CA TYR A 82 -9.62 8.29 -6.06
C TYR A 82 -8.51 9.34 -5.86
N CYS A 83 -8.20 10.12 -6.90
CA CYS A 83 -7.05 11.04 -6.96
C CYS A 83 -7.00 12.10 -5.85
N LYS A 84 -8.14 12.40 -5.22
CA LYS A 84 -8.24 13.36 -4.10
C LYS A 84 -7.98 12.72 -2.73
N GLN A 85 -8.16 11.41 -2.60
CA GLN A 85 -8.12 10.68 -1.33
C GLN A 85 -6.82 9.92 -1.14
N PHE A 86 -6.24 9.40 -2.23
CA PHE A 86 -5.03 8.59 -2.16
C PHE A 86 -3.94 9.16 -3.05
N THR A 87 -2.71 8.83 -2.68
CA THR A 87 -1.51 9.12 -3.45
C THR A 87 -0.60 7.90 -3.38
N THR A 88 0.37 7.83 -4.28
CA THR A 88 1.41 6.80 -4.26
C THR A 88 2.70 7.40 -3.71
N SER A 89 3.46 6.62 -2.95
CA SER A 89 4.90 6.88 -2.82
C SER A 89 5.57 6.69 -4.18
N THR A 90 6.72 7.33 -4.38
CA THR A 90 7.51 7.16 -5.60
C THR A 90 7.72 5.66 -5.85
N PRO A 91 7.42 5.13 -7.06
CA PRO A 91 7.51 3.70 -7.30
C PRO A 91 8.96 3.25 -7.11
N THR A 92 9.21 2.54 -6.01
CA THR A 92 10.52 1.97 -5.69
C THR A 92 10.84 0.74 -6.56
N TYR A 93 9.80 0.10 -7.12
CA TYR A 93 9.94 -1.11 -7.93
C TYR A 93 8.99 -1.08 -9.13
N ARG A 94 9.54 -1.20 -10.33
CA ARG A 94 8.77 -1.43 -11.56
C ARG A 94 8.73 -2.94 -11.82
N PHE A 95 7.54 -3.51 -11.82
CA PHE A 95 7.30 -4.87 -12.30
C PHE A 95 6.57 -4.75 -13.64
N GLY A 96 7.19 -5.26 -14.70
CA GLY A 96 6.76 -5.10 -16.09
C GLY A 96 7.75 -4.29 -16.94
N GLY A 97 7.86 -4.66 -18.23
CA GLY A 97 8.73 -4.03 -19.23
C GLY A 97 8.26 -2.65 -19.69
#